data_AF-A0A9J6FZ18-F1
#
_entry.id   AF-A0A9J6FZ18-F1
#
_cell.length_a   1.000
_cell.length_b   1.000
_cell.length_c   1.000
_cell.angle_alpha   90.00
_cell.angle_beta   90.00
_cell.angle_gamma   90.00
#
_symmetry.space_group_name_H-M   'P 1'
#
loop_
_entity.id
_entity.type
_entity.pdbx_description
1 polymer ?
#
loop_
_entity_poly.entity_id
_entity_poly.type
_entity_poly.pdbx_seq_one_letter_code
_entity_poly.pdbx_strand_id
1 'polypeptide(L)'
;MPPLTEEEKEKRKSQAGEHFQAQTARKLKARDIYSDDDDDDTADRDDEQDNKPGGEASERHHSSSSSSSSSEDEKEAKPQIFTTKEEVSKIRLSRHKLERWVHAPFFAKTVIGCFVRIGIGSDNGRAVYRVAQITDVVQTAQVYALGRSRTNKGLRLKHGKQERVFRIEFVSNQDFTDSSLVAFATTEEVARKLKDVQDALNYQNKESDVETIVSEKQRFPRNPRNCEVRKTQLMKQVEIAMLKGDKEEAQRLAGELEQL
;
A
#
# COMPACT_ATOMS: atom_id res chain seq x y z
N MET A 1 21.46 49.41 35.96
CA MET A 1 22.04 48.13 36.39
C MET A 1 23.48 48.09 35.92
N PRO A 2 24.47 47.88 36.80
CA PRO A 2 25.88 47.83 36.39
C PRO A 2 26.13 46.58 35.51
N PRO A 3 27.05 46.65 34.54
CA PRO A 3 27.37 45.51 33.69
C PRO A 3 28.17 44.45 34.46
N LEU A 4 27.73 43.20 34.36
CA LEU A 4 28.40 42.02 34.94
C LEU A 4 29.82 41.90 34.36
N THR A 5 30.80 41.70 35.23
CA THR A 5 32.23 41.61 34.87
C THR A 5 32.52 40.31 34.08
N GLU A 6 33.51 40.37 33.19
CA GLU A 6 33.95 39.24 32.34
C GLU A 6 34.23 37.95 33.14
N GLU A 7 34.66 38.09 34.41
CA GLU A 7 34.97 36.99 35.32
C GLU A 7 33.74 36.17 35.75
N GLU A 8 32.55 36.78 35.82
CA GLU A 8 31.29 36.06 36.14
C GLU A 8 30.72 35.32 34.92
N LYS A 9 31.00 35.80 33.70
CA LYS A 9 30.61 35.09 32.47
C LYS A 9 31.45 33.83 32.26
N GLU A 10 32.73 33.88 32.61
CA GLU A 10 33.64 32.75 32.47
C GLU A 10 33.32 31.63 33.49
N LYS A 11 32.99 31.99 34.74
CA LYS A 11 32.50 31.02 35.76
C LYS A 11 31.16 30.37 35.40
N ARG A 12 30.25 31.07 34.73
CA ARG A 12 28.99 30.47 34.25
C ARG A 12 29.20 29.52 33.08
N LYS A 13 30.19 29.79 32.22
CA LYS A 13 30.52 28.95 31.06
C LYS A 13 31.25 27.66 31.48
N SER A 14 32.11 27.73 32.49
CA SER A 14 32.76 26.54 33.06
C SER A 14 31.76 25.63 33.80
N GLN A 15 30.87 26.19 34.63
CA GLN A 15 29.82 25.39 35.30
C GLN A 15 28.83 24.75 34.32
N ALA A 16 28.50 25.42 33.21
CA ALA A 16 27.63 24.86 32.16
C ALA A 16 28.32 23.70 31.39
N GLY A 17 29.64 23.76 31.20
CA GLY A 17 30.43 22.71 30.57
C GLY A 17 30.54 21.44 31.43
N GLU A 18 30.71 21.61 32.74
CA GLU A 18 30.79 20.50 33.70
C GLU A 18 29.44 19.78 33.85
N HIS A 19 28.32 20.51 33.83
CA HIS A 19 26.99 19.90 33.91
C HIS A 19 26.61 19.12 32.63
N PHE A 20 27.09 19.54 31.46
CA PHE A 20 26.89 18.82 30.20
C PHE A 20 27.74 17.54 30.11
N GLN A 21 29.00 17.59 30.57
CA GLN A 21 29.84 16.40 30.65
C GLN A 21 29.32 15.37 31.66
N ALA A 22 28.77 15.80 32.81
CA ALA A 22 28.14 14.91 33.77
C ALA A 22 26.88 14.20 33.25
N GLN A 23 26.12 14.83 32.33
CA GLN A 23 24.98 14.17 31.65
C GLN A 23 25.44 13.15 30.60
N THR A 24 26.54 13.40 29.90
CA THR A 24 27.05 12.50 28.85
C THR A 24 27.86 11.30 29.38
N ALA A 25 28.36 11.37 30.62
CA ALA A 25 29.18 10.30 31.23
C ALA A 25 28.37 9.11 31.79
N ARG A 26 27.03 9.12 31.67
CA ARG A 26 26.21 7.93 31.94
C ARG A 26 26.37 6.94 30.78
N LYS A 27 27.30 6.00 30.92
CA LYS A 27 27.48 4.85 30.03
C LYS A 27 26.14 4.14 29.79
N LEU A 28 25.53 4.38 28.63
CA LEU A 28 24.35 3.69 28.15
C LEU A 28 24.69 2.20 27.97
N LYS A 29 24.00 1.33 28.71
CA LYS A 29 24.13 -0.13 28.58
C LYS A 29 23.13 -0.60 27.53
N ALA A 30 23.54 -1.53 26.68
CA ALA A 30 22.77 -2.04 25.54
C ALA A 30 21.41 -2.72 25.88
N ARG A 31 21.06 -2.85 27.17
CA ARG A 31 19.77 -3.38 27.63
C ARG A 31 18.65 -2.33 27.72
N ASP A 32 18.97 -1.04 27.69
CA ASP A 32 17.96 0.04 27.75
C ASP A 32 17.41 0.43 26.36
N ILE A 33 17.85 -0.24 25.29
CA ILE A 33 17.33 -0.10 23.92
C ILE A 33 16.28 -1.20 23.62
N TYR A 34 16.17 -2.23 24.47
CA TYR A 34 15.27 -3.37 24.32
C TYR A 34 14.47 -3.63 25.60
N SER A 35 13.74 -2.62 26.07
CA SER A 35 12.63 -2.81 27.00
C SER A 35 11.34 -2.54 26.23
N ASP A 36 10.86 -3.56 25.54
CA ASP A 36 9.49 -3.63 25.05
C ASP A 36 8.67 -4.12 26.24
N ASP A 37 8.10 -3.14 26.95
CA ASP A 37 7.22 -3.30 28.09
C ASP A 37 5.80 -3.20 27.50
N ASP A 38 5.23 -4.35 27.14
CA ASP A 38 3.87 -4.48 26.62
C ASP A 38 3.06 -5.28 27.64
N ASP A 39 2.73 -4.60 28.74
CA ASP A 39 1.72 -4.97 29.72
C ASP A 39 0.48 -4.12 29.43
N ASP A 40 -0.57 -4.72 28.89
CA ASP A 40 -1.93 -4.18 29.00
C ASP A 40 -2.91 -5.32 29.32
N ASP A 41 -3.14 -5.46 30.62
CA ASP A 41 -4.24 -6.17 31.23
C ASP A 41 -5.56 -5.41 30.96
N THR A 42 -6.50 -6.05 30.26
CA THR A 42 -7.92 -5.70 30.42
C THR A 42 -8.74 -6.95 30.69
N ALA A 43 -9.10 -7.11 31.96
CA ALA A 43 -10.09 -8.05 32.46
C ALA A 43 -11.53 -7.52 32.25
N ASP A 44 -12.41 -8.49 32.04
CA ASP A 44 -13.82 -8.59 32.43
C ASP A 44 -14.88 -7.65 31.86
N ARG A 45 -15.87 -8.28 31.21
CA ARG A 45 -17.30 -8.14 31.53
C ARG A 45 -18.11 -9.28 30.90
N ASP A 46 -18.59 -10.15 31.79
CA ASP A 46 -19.76 -11.02 31.63
C ASP A 46 -20.97 -10.29 31.05
N ASP A 47 -21.74 -10.99 30.21
CA ASP A 47 -23.21 -10.99 30.31
C ASP A 47 -23.76 -12.29 29.72
N GLU A 48 -24.27 -13.14 30.61
CA GLU A 48 -25.07 -14.33 30.32
C GLU A 48 -26.45 -13.91 29.79
N GLN A 49 -26.92 -14.55 28.72
CA GLN A 49 -28.37 -14.82 28.65
C GLN A 49 -28.72 -16.06 27.86
N ASP A 50 -29.13 -17.04 28.66
CA ASP A 50 -29.90 -18.24 28.38
C ASP A 50 -31.26 -17.88 27.74
N ASN A 51 -31.69 -18.67 26.75
CA ASN A 51 -33.11 -18.93 26.48
C ASN A 51 -33.26 -20.05 25.42
N LYS A 52 -33.45 -21.28 25.91
CA LYS A 52 -34.30 -22.28 25.25
C LYS A 52 -35.78 -21.95 25.55
N PRO A 53 -36.73 -22.34 24.68
CA PRO A 53 -37.34 -23.65 24.90
C PRO A 53 -37.61 -24.44 23.62
N GLY A 54 -37.67 -25.76 23.79
CA GLY A 54 -38.18 -26.70 22.79
C GLY A 54 -39.69 -26.61 22.60
N GLY A 55 -40.13 -27.07 21.44
CA GLY A 55 -41.54 -27.28 21.10
C GLY A 55 -41.63 -28.24 19.94
N GLU A 56 -42.14 -29.43 20.21
CA GLU A 56 -42.45 -30.48 19.24
C GLU A 56 -43.76 -30.18 18.49
N ALA A 57 -43.94 -30.89 17.37
CA ALA A 57 -45.21 -31.41 16.81
C ALA A 57 -45.80 -30.80 15.52
N SER A 58 -46.29 -31.76 14.71
CA SER A 58 -47.27 -31.71 13.59
C SER A 58 -46.79 -31.12 12.25
N GLU A 59 -46.54 -31.95 11.24
CA GLU A 59 -47.49 -32.57 10.30
C GLU A 59 -48.23 -31.59 9.36
N ARG A 60 -48.23 -31.97 8.07
CA ARG A 60 -49.33 -31.88 7.06
C ARG A 60 -49.09 -31.02 5.79
N HIS A 61 -48.80 -31.78 4.73
CA HIS A 61 -49.43 -31.81 3.40
C HIS A 61 -49.41 -30.59 2.44
N HIS A 62 -48.99 -30.93 1.22
CA HIS A 62 -49.54 -30.63 -0.12
C HIS A 62 -49.68 -29.16 -0.60
N SER A 63 -49.11 -28.83 -1.75
CA SER A 63 -49.79 -28.98 -3.05
C SER A 63 -48.97 -28.32 -4.17
N SER A 64 -48.91 -29.06 -5.27
CA SER A 64 -48.42 -28.64 -6.58
C SER A 64 -49.39 -27.67 -7.26
N SER A 65 -48.88 -26.71 -8.02
CA SER A 65 -49.51 -26.36 -9.30
C SER A 65 -48.49 -25.75 -10.26
N SER A 66 -48.33 -26.48 -11.36
CA SER A 66 -47.70 -26.11 -12.62
C SER A 66 -48.52 -25.05 -13.36
N SER A 67 -47.85 -24.13 -14.06
CA SER A 67 -48.37 -23.66 -15.35
C SER A 67 -47.21 -23.28 -16.27
N SER A 68 -47.11 -24.08 -17.34
CA SER A 68 -46.34 -23.82 -18.56
C SER A 68 -47.18 -23.01 -19.53
N SER A 69 -46.61 -22.00 -20.19
CA SER A 69 -46.84 -21.81 -21.63
C SER A 69 -45.85 -20.81 -22.22
N SER A 70 -45.31 -21.24 -23.36
CA SER A 70 -44.35 -20.58 -24.22
C SER A 70 -44.94 -19.37 -24.93
N SER A 71 -44.12 -18.34 -25.13
CA SER A 71 -44.29 -17.40 -26.24
C SER A 71 -42.92 -16.86 -26.63
N GLU A 72 -42.55 -17.15 -27.86
CA GLU A 72 -41.37 -16.67 -28.55
C GLU A 72 -41.49 -15.16 -28.73
N ASP A 73 -40.54 -14.42 -28.16
CA ASP A 73 -40.36 -13.00 -28.42
C ASP A 73 -38.84 -12.76 -28.44
N GLU A 74 -38.31 -12.52 -29.63
CA GLU A 74 -36.94 -12.09 -29.87
C GLU A 74 -36.71 -10.76 -29.16
N LYS A 75 -36.37 -10.83 -27.87
CA LYS A 75 -35.86 -9.70 -27.13
C LYS A 75 -34.35 -9.71 -27.26
N GLU A 76 -33.84 -8.70 -27.97
CA GLU A 76 -32.53 -8.11 -27.73
C GLU A 76 -32.35 -7.89 -26.22
N ALA A 77 -31.82 -8.90 -25.54
CA ALA A 77 -31.66 -8.89 -24.11
C ALA A 77 -30.41 -8.07 -23.80
N LYS A 78 -30.65 -6.78 -23.50
CA LYS A 78 -29.75 -5.87 -22.77
C LYS A 78 -28.77 -6.67 -21.90
N PRO A 79 -27.45 -6.42 -21.98
CA PRO A 79 -26.47 -7.23 -21.25
C PRO A 79 -26.89 -7.30 -19.78
N GLN A 80 -27.21 -8.52 -19.33
CA GLN A 80 -27.69 -8.79 -17.99
C GLN A 80 -26.62 -8.32 -17.00
N ILE A 81 -26.87 -7.15 -16.38
CA ILE A 81 -26.00 -6.56 -15.35
C ILE A 81 -26.28 -7.29 -14.04
N PHE A 82 -25.93 -8.57 -13.97
CA PHE A 82 -26.02 -9.35 -12.75
C PHE A 82 -24.67 -9.99 -12.48
N THR A 83 -23.83 -9.25 -11.76
CA THR A 83 -22.63 -9.86 -11.17
C THR A 83 -23.02 -10.38 -9.79
N THR A 84 -22.93 -11.70 -9.60
CA THR A 84 -22.94 -12.26 -8.25
C THR A 84 -21.80 -11.60 -7.46
N LYS A 85 -22.06 -11.20 -6.20
CA LYS A 85 -21.05 -10.58 -5.31
C LYS A 85 -19.72 -11.32 -5.33
N GLU A 86 -19.80 -12.64 -5.44
CA GLU A 86 -18.67 -13.57 -5.46
C GLU A 86 -17.75 -13.33 -6.67
N GLU A 87 -18.31 -13.08 -7.85
CA GLU A 87 -17.54 -12.81 -9.06
C GLU A 87 -16.80 -11.46 -8.99
N VAL A 88 -17.46 -10.42 -8.48
CA VAL A 88 -16.80 -9.11 -8.24
C VAL A 88 -15.67 -9.25 -7.23
N SER A 89 -15.87 -10.08 -6.20
CA SER A 89 -14.84 -10.36 -5.20
C SER A 89 -13.61 -11.07 -5.81
N LYS A 90 -13.80 -11.94 -6.81
CA LYS A 90 -12.69 -12.63 -7.50
C LYS A 90 -11.81 -11.66 -8.30
N ILE A 91 -12.41 -10.66 -8.96
CA ILE A 91 -11.68 -9.63 -9.73
C ILE A 91 -11.21 -8.44 -8.87
N ARG A 92 -11.38 -8.53 -7.55
CA ARG A 92 -10.92 -7.52 -6.61
C ARG A 92 -9.40 -7.47 -6.56
N LEU A 93 -8.87 -6.26 -6.64
CA LEU A 93 -7.46 -5.99 -6.35
C LEU A 93 -7.30 -5.45 -4.94
N SER A 94 -6.53 -6.18 -4.12
CA SER A 94 -6.09 -5.71 -2.81
C SER A 94 -4.86 -4.81 -2.96
N ARG A 95 -4.62 -3.97 -1.96
CA ARG A 95 -3.42 -3.13 -1.90
C ARG A 95 -2.14 -3.97 -1.98
N HIS A 96 -2.11 -5.14 -1.33
CA HIS A 96 -0.96 -6.06 -1.40
C HIS A 96 -0.69 -6.64 -2.80
N LYS A 97 -1.73 -6.84 -3.62
CA LYS A 97 -1.54 -7.25 -5.03
C LYS A 97 -0.97 -6.09 -5.84
N LEU A 98 -1.53 -4.89 -5.67
CA LEU A 98 -1.09 -3.68 -6.36
C LEU A 98 0.35 -3.31 -6.01
N GLU A 99 0.77 -3.45 -4.75
CA GLU A 99 2.13 -3.19 -4.30
C GLU A 99 3.15 -4.11 -5.00
N ARG A 100 2.82 -5.39 -5.22
CA ARG A 100 3.69 -6.33 -5.93
C ARG A 100 3.80 -6.01 -7.41
N TRP A 101 2.69 -5.58 -8.02
CA TRP A 101 2.62 -5.33 -9.45
C TRP A 101 2.98 -3.90 -9.86
N VAL A 102 3.15 -2.96 -8.93
CA VAL A 102 3.34 -1.53 -9.26
C VAL A 102 4.53 -1.26 -10.18
N HIS A 103 5.58 -2.08 -10.11
CA HIS A 103 6.77 -1.97 -10.96
C HIS A 103 6.74 -2.89 -12.19
N ALA A 104 5.70 -3.71 -12.32
CA ALA A 104 5.59 -4.65 -13.42
C ALA A 104 5.18 -3.92 -14.72
N PRO A 105 5.74 -4.30 -15.87
CA PRO A 105 5.42 -3.65 -17.16
C PRO A 105 3.98 -3.90 -17.61
N PHE A 106 3.38 -5.02 -17.21
CA PHE A 106 1.98 -5.36 -17.49
C PHE A 106 0.98 -4.72 -16.52
N PHE A 107 1.45 -3.96 -15.52
CA PHE A 107 0.60 -3.38 -14.47
C PHE A 107 -0.63 -2.68 -15.04
N ALA A 108 -0.43 -1.70 -15.93
CA ALA A 108 -1.52 -0.92 -16.50
C ALA A 108 -2.55 -1.81 -17.21
N LYS A 109 -2.10 -2.77 -18.02
CA LYS A 109 -3.00 -3.64 -18.79
C LYS A 109 -3.83 -4.57 -17.90
N THR A 110 -3.20 -5.12 -16.86
CA THR A 110 -3.87 -6.04 -15.93
C THR A 110 -4.85 -5.32 -15.02
N VAL A 111 -4.49 -4.14 -14.48
CA VAL A 111 -5.34 -3.46 -13.50
C VAL A 111 -6.51 -2.70 -14.12
N ILE A 112 -6.40 -2.29 -15.39
CA ILE A 112 -7.51 -1.65 -16.10
C ILE A 112 -8.69 -2.63 -16.23
N GLY A 113 -9.87 -2.18 -15.81
CA GLY A 113 -11.10 -2.96 -15.78
C GLY A 113 -11.32 -3.76 -14.49
N CYS A 114 -10.35 -3.80 -13.58
CA CYS A 114 -10.54 -4.41 -12.26
C CYS A 114 -11.25 -3.47 -11.29
N PHE A 115 -11.73 -4.04 -10.18
CA PHE A 115 -12.40 -3.30 -9.12
C PHE A 115 -11.53 -3.19 -7.87
N VAL A 116 -11.60 -2.02 -7.24
CA VAL A 116 -10.91 -1.72 -5.98
C VAL A 116 -11.86 -1.12 -4.98
N ARG A 117 -11.57 -1.36 -3.69
CA ARG A 117 -12.26 -0.71 -2.57
C ARG A 117 -11.44 0.52 -2.18
N ILE A 118 -11.97 1.71 -2.46
CA ILE A 118 -11.28 2.98 -2.19
C ILE A 118 -11.90 3.67 -0.97
N GLY A 119 -11.05 4.15 -0.06
CA GLY A 119 -11.47 5.04 1.03
C GLY A 119 -11.67 6.46 0.51
N ILE A 120 -12.89 6.98 0.59
CA ILE A 120 -13.22 8.34 0.12
C ILE A 120 -13.00 9.39 1.22
N GLY A 121 -13.00 8.97 2.48
CA GLY A 121 -12.79 9.84 3.63
C GLY A 121 -13.48 9.29 4.87
N SER A 122 -13.78 10.17 5.82
CA SER A 122 -14.52 9.86 7.04
C SER A 122 -15.85 10.61 7.02
N ASP A 123 -16.95 9.91 7.23
CA ASP A 123 -18.28 10.48 7.42
C ASP A 123 -18.67 10.24 8.88
N ASN A 124 -18.88 11.32 9.64
CA ASN A 124 -19.16 11.27 11.08
C ASN A 124 -18.18 10.40 11.90
N GLY A 125 -16.89 10.44 11.55
CA GLY A 125 -15.84 9.66 12.24
C GLY A 125 -15.69 8.22 11.76
N ARG A 126 -16.56 7.73 10.86
CA ARG A 126 -16.42 6.39 10.25
C ARG A 126 -15.83 6.49 8.85
N ALA A 127 -14.75 5.74 8.60
CA ALA A 127 -14.14 5.66 7.28
C ALA A 127 -15.13 5.07 6.26
N VAL A 128 -15.47 5.85 5.24
CA VAL A 128 -16.40 5.45 4.18
C VAL A 128 -15.61 4.91 3.00
N TYR A 129 -15.97 3.69 2.60
CA TYR A 129 -15.37 3.00 1.46
C TYR A 129 -16.40 2.84 0.34
N ARG A 130 -15.94 2.96 -0.91
CA ARG A 130 -16.75 2.65 -2.08
C ARG A 130 -16.01 1.72 -3.02
N VAL A 131 -16.76 0.98 -3.82
CA VAL A 131 -16.21 0.17 -4.91
C VAL A 131 -16.03 1.08 -6.12
N ALA A 132 -14.88 1.05 -6.75
CA ALA A 132 -14.64 1.79 -7.98
C ALA A 132 -13.94 0.91 -9.00
N GLN A 133 -14.27 1.13 -10.27
CA GLN A 133 -13.62 0.48 -11.39
C GLN A 133 -12.38 1.27 -11.79
N ILE A 134 -11.27 0.59 -12.07
CA ILE A 134 -10.06 1.22 -12.60
C ILE A 134 -10.25 1.44 -14.11
N THR A 135 -10.24 2.69 -14.55
CA THR A 135 -10.31 3.05 -15.97
C THR A 135 -8.92 3.19 -16.59
N ASP A 136 -7.98 3.77 -15.84
CA ASP A 136 -6.65 4.09 -16.35
C ASP A 136 -5.60 4.18 -15.22
N VAL A 137 -4.33 4.14 -15.58
CA VAL A 137 -3.19 4.34 -14.67
C VAL A 137 -2.42 5.58 -15.09
N VAL A 138 -2.35 6.56 -14.20
CA VAL A 138 -1.67 7.84 -14.44
C VAL A 138 -0.42 7.96 -13.57
N GLN A 139 0.52 8.81 -13.95
CA GLN A 139 1.63 9.19 -13.08
C GLN A 139 1.31 10.53 -12.42
N THR A 140 1.44 10.59 -11.10
CA THR A 140 1.24 11.79 -10.28
C THR A 140 2.58 12.51 -10.09
N ALA A 141 2.51 13.81 -9.78
CA ALA A 141 3.71 14.62 -9.53
C ALA A 141 4.41 14.28 -8.21
N GLN A 142 3.66 13.77 -7.22
CA GLN A 142 4.18 13.46 -5.89
C GLN A 142 4.45 11.97 -5.73
N VAL A 143 5.68 11.64 -5.35
CA VAL A 143 6.08 10.28 -4.97
C VAL A 143 5.63 10.01 -3.54
N TYR A 144 4.90 8.91 -3.34
CA TYR A 144 4.40 8.49 -2.04
C TYR A 144 4.87 7.07 -1.72
N ALA A 145 4.79 6.70 -0.43
CA ALA A 145 5.15 5.37 0.03
C ALA A 145 3.97 4.41 -0.14
N LEU A 146 4.21 3.27 -0.79
CA LEU A 146 3.25 2.19 -0.93
C LEU A 146 3.86 0.93 -0.30
N GLY A 147 3.57 0.73 0.99
CA GLY A 147 4.10 -0.39 1.76
C GLY A 147 5.62 -0.30 1.86
N ARG A 148 6.33 -1.24 1.22
CA ARG A 148 7.81 -1.30 1.21
C ARG A 148 8.44 -0.54 0.05
N SER A 149 7.66 -0.14 -0.96
CA SER A 149 8.15 0.54 -2.17
C SER A 149 7.69 1.99 -2.23
N ARG A 150 8.30 2.80 -3.10
CA ARG A 150 7.85 4.17 -3.40
C ARG A 150 7.34 4.22 -4.84
N THR A 151 6.23 4.93 -5.04
CA THR A 151 5.62 5.05 -6.37
C THR A 151 5.04 6.44 -6.54
N ASN A 152 5.01 6.90 -7.78
CA ASN A 152 4.24 8.06 -8.21
C ASN A 152 3.02 7.66 -9.05
N LYS A 153 2.76 6.36 -9.25
CA LYS A 153 1.62 5.88 -10.04
C LYS A 153 0.32 6.15 -9.27
N GLY A 154 -0.74 6.55 -9.98
CA GLY A 154 -2.08 6.79 -9.47
C GLY A 154 -3.09 6.04 -10.32
N LEU A 155 -4.22 5.67 -9.72
CA LEU A 155 -5.30 4.97 -10.41
C LEU A 155 -6.41 5.95 -10.72
N ARG A 156 -6.83 6.01 -11.98
CA ARG A 156 -8.06 6.67 -12.36
C ARG A 156 -9.21 5.72 -12.08
N LEU A 157 -10.07 6.13 -11.17
CA LEU A 157 -11.16 5.34 -10.65
C LEU A 157 -12.48 5.97 -11.06
N LYS A 158 -13.38 5.13 -11.59
CA LYS A 158 -14.75 5.49 -11.93
C LYS A 158 -15.72 4.84 -10.96
N HIS A 159 -16.59 5.66 -10.38
CA HIS A 159 -17.69 5.22 -9.54
C HIS A 159 -18.99 5.87 -10.04
N GLY A 160 -19.86 5.06 -10.64
CA GLY A 160 -21.05 5.55 -11.32
C GLY A 160 -20.69 6.50 -12.47
N LYS A 161 -21.05 7.79 -12.33
CA LYS A 161 -20.77 8.85 -13.31
C LYS A 161 -19.53 9.68 -12.97
N GLN A 162 -18.94 9.50 -11.79
CA GLN A 162 -17.80 10.29 -11.33
C GLN A 162 -16.51 9.55 -11.63
N GLU A 163 -15.53 10.27 -12.17
CA GLU A 163 -14.18 9.77 -12.40
C GLU A 163 -13.18 10.67 -11.69
N ARG A 164 -12.29 10.07 -10.90
CA ARG A 164 -11.26 10.79 -10.14
C ARG A 164 -9.99 9.96 -10.05
N VAL A 165 -8.85 10.64 -9.97
CA VAL A 165 -7.55 10.02 -9.76
C VAL A 165 -7.31 9.87 -8.26
N PHE A 166 -6.98 8.66 -7.82
CA PHE A 166 -6.61 8.35 -6.46
C PHE A 166 -5.22 7.73 -6.41
N ARG A 167 -4.52 7.95 -5.30
CA ARG A 167 -3.30 7.22 -4.98
C ARG A 167 -3.64 5.81 -4.53
N ILE A 168 -2.73 4.87 -4.79
CA ILE A 168 -2.88 3.45 -4.45
C ILE A 168 -2.92 3.24 -2.93
N GLU A 169 -2.39 4.18 -2.14
CA GLU A 169 -2.39 4.11 -0.67
C GLU A 169 -3.80 4.06 -0.04
N PHE A 170 -4.80 4.65 -0.71
CA PHE A 170 -6.19 4.68 -0.23
C PHE A 170 -6.97 3.39 -0.56
N VAL A 171 -6.34 2.43 -1.26
CA VAL A 171 -6.94 1.15 -1.57
C VAL A 171 -6.93 0.26 -0.33
N SER A 172 -8.10 -0.26 0.02
CA SER A 172 -8.28 -1.16 1.15
C SER A 172 -7.95 -2.61 0.78
N ASN A 173 -7.43 -3.36 1.75
CA ASN A 173 -7.23 -4.81 1.62
C ASN A 173 -8.50 -5.63 1.87
N GLN A 174 -9.48 -5.06 2.58
CA GLN A 174 -10.73 -5.73 2.91
C GLN A 174 -11.62 -6.01 1.69
N ASP A 175 -12.46 -7.03 1.82
CA ASP A 175 -13.45 -7.40 0.81
C ASP A 175 -14.58 -6.37 0.69
N PHE A 176 -15.35 -6.51 -0.39
CA PHE A 176 -16.49 -5.65 -0.64
C PHE A 176 -17.63 -5.94 0.32
N THR A 177 -18.15 -4.88 0.94
CA THR A 177 -19.35 -4.96 1.78
C THR A 177 -20.59 -4.86 0.90
N ASP A 178 -21.62 -5.67 1.18
CA ASP A 178 -22.84 -5.80 0.35
C ASP A 178 -23.46 -4.46 -0.07
N SER A 179 -23.46 -3.48 0.83
CA SER A 179 -24.03 -2.15 0.61
C SER A 179 -23.36 -1.35 -0.53
N SER A 180 -22.14 -1.72 -0.93
CA SER A 180 -21.32 -0.92 -1.88
C SER A 180 -21.24 -1.50 -3.29
N LEU A 181 -21.86 -2.66 -3.52
CA LEU A 181 -21.88 -3.37 -4.80
C LEU A 181 -23.06 -2.88 -5.64
N VAL A 182 -22.91 -1.70 -6.24
CA VAL A 182 -23.81 -1.32 -7.34
C VAL A 182 -23.42 -2.16 -8.56
N ALA A 183 -24.39 -2.60 -9.35
CA ALA A 183 -24.16 -3.51 -10.48
C ALA A 183 -23.26 -2.82 -11.55
N PHE A 184 -22.01 -3.27 -11.71
CA PHE A 184 -20.99 -2.53 -12.46
C PHE A 184 -20.34 -3.25 -13.65
N ALA A 185 -20.62 -4.54 -13.89
CA ALA A 185 -19.97 -5.24 -15.00
C ALA A 185 -20.82 -6.35 -15.61
N THR A 186 -20.61 -6.56 -16.90
CA THR A 186 -21.15 -7.72 -17.64
C THR A 186 -20.38 -8.97 -17.21
N THR A 187 -21.08 -10.09 -17.00
CA THR A 187 -20.48 -11.37 -16.56
C THR A 187 -19.30 -11.82 -17.43
N GLU A 188 -19.39 -11.58 -18.74
CA GLU A 188 -18.34 -11.92 -19.70
C GLU A 188 -17.04 -11.12 -19.51
N GLU A 189 -17.15 -9.82 -19.17
CA GLU A 189 -16.00 -8.97 -18.90
C GLU A 189 -15.30 -9.37 -17.60
N VAL A 190 -16.08 -9.77 -16.60
CA VAL A 190 -15.59 -10.28 -15.32
C VAL A 190 -14.81 -11.57 -15.53
N ALA A 191 -15.32 -12.51 -16.32
CA ALA A 191 -14.64 -13.76 -16.63
C ALA A 191 -13.30 -13.54 -17.37
N ARG A 192 -13.28 -12.66 -18.37
CA ARG A 192 -12.06 -12.27 -19.08
C ARG A 192 -11.03 -11.66 -18.12
N LYS A 193 -11.46 -10.73 -17.26
CA LYS A 193 -10.58 -10.07 -16.29
C LYS A 193 -10.08 -11.00 -15.20
N LEU A 194 -10.86 -12.00 -14.80
CA LEU A 194 -10.42 -13.02 -13.87
C LEU A 194 -9.22 -13.79 -14.43
N LYS A 195 -9.28 -14.16 -15.72
CA LYS A 195 -8.17 -14.81 -16.42
C LYS A 195 -6.94 -13.90 -16.48
N ASP A 196 -7.11 -12.63 -16.85
CA ASP A 196 -6.01 -11.64 -16.85
C ASP A 196 -5.32 -11.54 -15.46
N VAL A 197 -6.11 -11.55 -14.38
CA VAL A 197 -5.62 -11.50 -13.00
C VAL A 197 -4.89 -12.78 -12.62
N GLN A 198 -5.38 -13.95 -13.04
CA GLN A 198 -4.70 -15.23 -12.81
C GLN A 198 -3.37 -15.31 -13.57
N ASP A 199 -3.36 -14.87 -14.83
CA ASP A 199 -2.16 -14.82 -15.65
C ASP A 199 -1.12 -13.88 -15.04
N ALA A 200 -1.56 -12.74 -14.49
CA ALA A 200 -0.68 -11.81 -13.77
C ALA A 200 -0.17 -12.34 -12.42
N LEU A 201 -0.92 -13.21 -11.74
CA LEU A 201 -0.46 -13.88 -10.52
C LEU A 201 0.61 -14.93 -10.83
N ASN A 202 0.46 -15.64 -11.95
CA ASN A 202 1.39 -16.68 -12.41
C ASN A 202 2.53 -16.13 -13.26
N TYR A 203 2.56 -14.81 -13.49
CA TYR A 203 3.59 -14.19 -14.31
C TYR A 203 4.97 -14.36 -13.66
N GLN A 204 5.84 -15.11 -14.35
CA GLN A 204 7.25 -15.17 -14.03
C GLN A 204 7.95 -13.98 -14.70
N ASN A 205 8.54 -13.11 -13.87
CA ASN A 205 9.29 -11.95 -14.36
C ASN A 205 10.42 -12.41 -15.28
N LYS A 206 10.43 -11.92 -16.51
CA LYS A 206 11.54 -12.14 -17.44
C LYS A 206 12.73 -11.29 -17.03
N GLU A 207 13.93 -11.65 -17.47
CA GLU A 207 15.17 -10.93 -17.14
C GLU A 207 15.11 -9.44 -17.53
N SER A 208 14.49 -9.11 -18.68
CA SER A 208 14.21 -7.73 -19.11
C SER A 208 13.29 -6.95 -18.16
N ASP A 209 12.34 -7.64 -17.54
CA ASP A 209 11.39 -7.01 -16.62
C ASP A 209 12.07 -6.72 -15.28
N VAL A 210 12.98 -7.60 -14.85
CA VAL A 210 13.76 -7.40 -13.63
C VAL A 210 14.62 -6.15 -13.74
N GLU A 211 15.27 -5.91 -14.88
CA GLU A 211 16.07 -4.71 -15.10
C GLU A 211 15.20 -3.42 -15.08
N THR A 212 14.02 -3.49 -15.68
CA THR A 212 13.04 -2.39 -15.64
C THR A 212 12.52 -2.14 -14.21
N ILE A 213 12.26 -3.20 -13.45
CA ILE A 213 11.82 -3.12 -12.05
C ILE A 213 12.93 -2.53 -11.17
N VAL A 214 14.19 -2.94 -11.38
CA VAL A 214 15.34 -2.45 -10.62
C VAL A 214 15.57 -0.97 -10.90
N SER A 215 15.55 -0.55 -12.17
CA SER A 215 15.69 0.86 -12.54
C SER A 215 14.55 1.72 -12.00
N GLU A 216 13.29 1.27 -12.07
CA GLU A 216 12.15 1.99 -11.46
C GLU A 216 12.26 2.09 -9.93
N LYS A 217 12.75 1.04 -9.26
CA LYS A 217 12.98 1.05 -7.80
C LYS A 217 14.15 1.94 -7.39
N GLN A 218 15.20 1.97 -8.19
CA GLN A 218 16.36 2.84 -7.98
C GLN A 218 16.03 4.31 -8.25
N ARG A 219 15.05 4.60 -9.11
CA ARG A 219 14.60 5.98 -9.39
C ARG A 219 14.11 6.72 -8.15
N PHE A 220 13.62 6.01 -7.14
CA PHE A 220 13.12 6.60 -5.89
C PHE A 220 13.70 5.88 -4.66
N PRO A 221 14.98 6.13 -4.31
CA PRO A 221 15.59 5.44 -3.19
C PRO A 221 14.84 5.73 -1.89
N ARG A 222 14.61 4.66 -1.12
CA ARG A 222 13.93 4.71 0.19
C ARG A 222 14.74 5.48 1.24
N ASN A 223 16.06 5.54 1.07
CA ASN A 223 16.97 6.13 2.04
C ASN A 223 18.04 6.97 1.31
N PRO A 224 17.92 8.30 1.29
CA PRO A 224 18.99 9.18 0.80
C PRO A 224 20.30 8.90 1.53
N ARG A 225 20.23 8.54 2.82
CA ARG A 225 21.40 8.23 3.65
C ARG A 225 22.24 7.05 3.15
N ASN A 226 21.65 6.04 2.51
CA ASN A 226 22.45 4.95 1.93
C ASN A 226 23.17 5.42 0.66
N CYS A 227 22.54 6.29 -0.13
CA CYS A 227 23.21 6.96 -1.24
C CYS A 227 24.28 7.93 -0.73
N GLU A 228 24.03 8.73 0.31
CA GLU A 228 24.98 9.68 0.87
C GLU A 228 26.20 8.99 1.50
N VAL A 229 25.99 7.90 2.25
CA VAL A 229 27.08 7.09 2.84
C VAL A 229 27.87 6.38 1.73
N ARG A 230 27.19 5.79 0.74
CA ARG A 230 27.87 5.16 -0.40
C ARG A 230 28.60 6.19 -1.26
N LYS A 231 28.04 7.39 -1.44
CA LYS A 231 28.63 8.53 -2.16
C LYS A 231 29.86 9.05 -1.43
N THR A 232 29.80 9.24 -0.11
CA THR A 232 30.98 9.63 0.69
C THR A 232 32.06 8.55 0.69
N GLN A 233 31.68 7.27 0.71
CA GLN A 233 32.62 6.16 0.62
C GLN A 233 33.29 6.07 -0.77
N LEU A 234 32.53 6.24 -1.85
CA LEU A 234 33.04 6.31 -3.23
C LEU A 234 33.93 7.54 -3.44
N MET A 235 33.53 8.72 -2.96
CA MET A 235 34.38 9.92 -3.00
C MET A 235 35.73 9.68 -2.33
N LYS A 236 35.74 9.06 -1.14
CA LYS A 236 36.97 8.72 -0.43
C LYS A 236 37.82 7.71 -1.20
N GLN A 237 37.20 6.72 -1.85
CA GLN A 237 37.93 5.74 -2.67
C GLN A 237 38.52 6.37 -3.94
N VAL A 238 37.81 7.31 -4.60
CA VAL A 238 38.34 8.10 -5.73
C VAL A 238 39.57 8.89 -5.27
N GLU A 239 39.49 9.58 -4.14
CA GLU A 239 40.61 10.35 -3.58
C GLU A 239 41.82 9.45 -3.27
N ILE A 240 41.60 8.28 -2.68
CA ILE A 240 42.66 7.30 -2.42
C ILE A 240 43.27 6.75 -3.72
N ALA A 241 42.46 6.45 -4.74
CA ALA A 241 42.93 5.97 -6.04
C ALA A 241 43.73 7.05 -6.78
N MET A 242 43.30 8.31 -6.71
CA MET A 242 44.04 9.46 -7.22
C MET A 242 45.39 9.64 -6.51
N LEU A 243 45.42 9.51 -5.18
CA LEU A 243 46.66 9.58 -4.39
C LEU A 243 47.63 8.44 -4.70
N LYS A 244 47.11 7.25 -5.01
CA LYS A 244 47.92 6.09 -5.41
C LYS A 244 48.42 6.16 -6.87
N GLY A 245 47.86 7.05 -7.68
CA GLY A 245 48.22 7.22 -9.09
C GLY A 245 47.48 6.28 -10.06
N ASP A 246 46.54 5.47 -9.57
CA ASP A 246 45.72 4.55 -10.36
C ASP A 246 44.57 5.31 -11.06
N LYS A 247 44.90 5.96 -12.17
CA LYS A 247 43.98 6.82 -12.93
C LYS A 247 42.78 6.05 -13.50
N GLU A 248 42.95 4.79 -13.91
CA GLU A 248 41.86 3.95 -14.40
C GLU A 248 40.82 3.65 -13.31
N GLU A 249 41.27 3.32 -12.09
CA GLU A 249 40.38 2.98 -10.99
C GLU A 249 39.67 4.23 -10.45
N ALA A 250 40.37 5.38 -10.41
CA ALA A 250 39.77 6.67 -10.10
C ALA A 250 38.67 7.06 -11.10
N GLN A 251 38.88 6.85 -12.40
CA GLN A 251 37.86 7.10 -13.43
C GLN A 251 36.66 6.16 -13.31
N ARG A 252 36.89 4.86 -13.04
CA ARG A 252 35.81 3.88 -12.84
C ARG A 252 34.93 4.26 -11.64
N LEU A 253 35.56 4.57 -10.51
CA LEU A 253 34.87 4.95 -9.27
C LEU A 253 34.18 6.32 -9.41
N ALA A 254 34.75 7.26 -10.16
CA ALA A 254 34.11 8.54 -10.47
C ALA A 254 32.88 8.36 -11.38
N GLY A 255 32.93 7.45 -12.35
CA GLY A 255 31.77 7.08 -13.16
C GLY A 255 30.65 6.44 -12.33
N GLU A 256 31.00 5.55 -11.39
CA GLU A 256 30.03 4.97 -10.45
C GLU A 256 29.44 6.02 -9.50
N LEU A 257 30.22 7.04 -9.11
CA LEU A 257 29.77 8.18 -8.31
C LEU A 257 28.78 9.08 -9.06
N GLU A 258 28.94 9.24 -10.37
CA GLU A 258 28.07 10.07 -11.22
C GLU A 258 26.73 9.37 -11.54
N GLN A 259 26.70 8.04 -11.52
CA GLN A 259 25.48 7.24 -11.73
C GLN A 259 24.61 7.11 -10.47
N LEU A 260 25.09 7.54 -9.31
CA LEU A 260 24.47 7.39 -7.97
C LEU A 260 23.75 8.65 -7.49
#